data_AF-A0A9N9B421-F1
#
_entry.id   AF-A0A9N9B421-F1
#
_cell.length_a   1.000
_cell.length_b   1.000
_cell.length_c   1.000
_cell.angle_alpha   90.00
_cell.angle_beta   90.00
_cell.angle_gamma   90.00
#
_symmetry.space_group_name_H-M   'P 1'
#
loop_
_entity.id
_entity.type
_entity.pdbx_description
1 polymer ?
#
loop_
_entity_poly.entity_id
_entity_poly.type
_entity_poly.pdbx_seq_one_letter_code
_entity_poly.pdbx_strand_id
1 'polypeptide(L)'
;MSLLEQLNSRKMKVNQVSVDQADKNEAAKNVGKSLSDKEEEVAIAFPTVKKDKILEKTASEEIYYNIVACIRTGTMREKEILNKLIDPNITSTVDNFSRVFMAYVNEKEQEACRTWMEMSGIDECNLIMKSKRFYGEIDQDEKEAIENDKHIKESFHVNASLKKVNGLNGINCTKKSAQDFMDIELRSNTQISNSYPEDNGMSDITQEHNTNLLNNTKNQKIKYTELIKTFGENGPKIEISLYFIEKILNRCFGRLSKGEPNLQFYPIKVVQYLIKNNFLPNSIIKGGLMKALIERGDWESVSLLLQFSRDIPEKDQVFLLQHLIMLLKTSKVDEGFKKFIEINGDASSLSSSSSLLQYFLPKLMLVKRQKNLMQLHLKQLKVDELLVLFEISCTWLDGYINGSNLNNDLSDSGMFDENRTIKDSSDRSKIMQLQISAPRFSTIIEFLTLLIDAHFLTLILTNDFHSSLQRLLSCTNTLMQSKKQRLNKNETNAVTILEDQHVPKYSIEMLRVFDDAWLMEDSDDENWNVNYR
;
A
#
# COMPACT_ATOMS: atom_id res chain seq x y z
N MET A 1 27.21 -44.05 8.40
CA MET A 1 26.96 -44.13 9.86
C MET A 1 28.17 -43.75 10.73
N SER A 2 29.42 -44.13 10.40
CA SER A 2 30.60 -43.77 11.23
C SER A 2 31.03 -42.28 11.18
N LEU A 3 30.63 -41.50 10.16
CA LEU A 3 30.93 -40.06 10.06
C LEU A 3 29.96 -39.15 10.82
N LEU A 4 28.75 -39.64 11.15
CA LEU A 4 27.76 -38.86 11.92
C LEU A 4 28.06 -38.85 13.43
N GLU A 5 28.76 -39.87 13.94
CA GLU A 5 29.21 -39.96 15.35
C GLU A 5 30.41 -39.05 15.66
N GLN A 6 31.29 -38.82 14.68
CA GLN A 6 32.45 -37.92 14.87
C GLN A 6 32.07 -36.44 14.91
N LEU A 7 30.96 -36.04 14.27
CA LEU A 7 30.47 -34.66 14.30
C LEU A 7 29.71 -34.31 15.60
N ASN A 8 29.03 -35.27 16.22
CA ASN A 8 28.35 -35.05 17.50
C ASN A 8 29.33 -34.98 18.69
N SER A 9 30.50 -35.61 18.57
CA SER A 9 31.55 -35.59 19.61
C SER A 9 32.28 -34.23 19.72
N ARG A 10 32.25 -33.39 18.67
CA ARG A 10 32.87 -32.05 18.68
C ARG A 10 31.95 -30.93 19.20
N LYS A 11 30.64 -31.13 19.24
CA LYS A 11 29.68 -30.13 19.79
C LYS A 11 29.53 -30.17 21.30
N MET A 12 30.00 -31.22 21.99
CA MET A 12 29.90 -31.35 23.44
C MET A 12 31.12 -30.84 24.24
N LYS A 13 32.15 -30.27 23.59
CA LYS A 13 33.36 -29.76 24.28
C LYS A 13 33.46 -28.24 24.41
N VAL A 14 32.42 -27.47 24.04
CA VAL A 14 32.46 -25.99 24.09
C VAL A 14 31.59 -25.39 25.20
N ASN A 15 30.76 -26.17 25.89
CA ASN A 15 29.95 -25.69 27.02
C ASN A 15 30.34 -26.40 28.33
N GLN A 16 31.52 -26.09 28.87
CA GLN A 16 31.90 -26.44 30.24
C GLN A 16 33.01 -25.53 30.76
N VAL A 17 32.66 -24.28 31.09
CA VAL A 17 33.37 -23.41 32.06
C VAL A 17 32.27 -22.61 32.78
N SER A 18 31.61 -23.25 33.74
CA SER A 18 31.72 -23.01 35.19
C SER A 18 31.06 -21.70 35.66
N VAL A 19 29.81 -21.85 36.11
CA VAL A 19 29.18 -21.04 37.15
C VAL A 19 29.52 -21.72 38.48
N ASP A 20 30.12 -20.98 39.41
CA ASP A 20 29.89 -21.02 40.86
C ASP A 20 31.01 -20.27 41.60
N GLN A 21 30.71 -19.12 42.20
CA GLN A 21 30.81 -18.92 43.66
C GLN A 21 30.43 -17.50 44.09
N ALA A 22 29.77 -17.48 45.25
CA ALA A 22 29.15 -16.36 45.93
C ALA A 22 30.12 -15.52 46.79
N ASP A 23 29.55 -14.46 47.38
CA ASP A 23 29.97 -13.73 48.57
C ASP A 23 31.18 -12.78 48.49
N LYS A 24 30.87 -11.47 48.51
CA LYS A 24 31.40 -10.51 49.52
C LYS A 24 30.74 -9.13 49.38
N ASN A 25 29.87 -8.83 50.33
CA ASN A 25 29.58 -7.47 50.77
C ASN A 25 30.74 -6.94 51.65
N GLU A 26 30.77 -5.63 51.85
CA GLU A 26 31.65 -4.84 52.72
C GLU A 26 33.10 -4.62 52.27
N ALA A 27 33.34 -3.44 51.66
CA ALA A 27 34.26 -2.40 52.17
C ALA A 27 34.68 -1.44 51.04
N ALA A 28 34.17 -0.20 51.06
CA ALA A 28 34.91 1.00 50.67
C ALA A 28 34.00 2.24 50.76
N LYS A 29 33.85 2.72 51.99
CA LYS A 29 33.60 4.13 52.30
C LYS A 29 34.97 4.82 52.26
N ASN A 30 35.00 6.07 51.80
CA ASN A 30 36.17 6.98 51.69
C ASN A 30 37.01 6.83 50.41
N VAL A 31 36.84 7.76 49.46
CA VAL A 31 37.77 8.90 49.23
C VAL A 31 37.00 9.95 48.43
N GLY A 32 36.60 11.04 49.11
CA GLY A 32 36.46 12.32 48.45
C GLY A 32 37.81 13.03 48.52
N LYS A 33 38.32 13.50 47.38
CA LYS A 33 39.19 14.68 47.30
C LYS A 33 39.46 15.08 45.86
N SER A 34 39.06 16.32 45.58
CA SER A 34 39.74 17.31 44.72
C SER A 34 40.21 16.85 43.33
N LEU A 35 39.50 17.32 42.32
CA LEU A 35 40.07 17.76 41.03
C LEU A 35 39.17 18.90 40.52
N SER A 36 39.31 20.06 41.18
CA SER A 36 39.08 21.35 40.57
C SER A 36 40.39 21.81 39.90
N ASP A 37 40.23 22.63 38.87
CA ASP A 37 41.25 23.53 38.32
C ASP A 37 42.29 22.89 37.40
N LYS A 38 41.96 22.90 36.09
CA LYS A 38 42.79 23.43 35.00
C LYS A 38 42.04 23.31 33.67
N GLU A 39 41.10 24.22 33.44
CA GLU A 39 40.74 24.61 32.07
C GLU A 39 41.82 25.56 31.58
N GLU A 40 42.67 25.05 30.70
CA GLU A 40 43.71 25.81 30.02
C GLU A 40 43.05 26.51 28.81
N GLU A 41 42.77 27.82 28.97
CA GLU A 41 42.34 28.69 27.89
C GLU A 41 43.44 28.76 26.82
N VAL A 42 43.29 27.96 25.76
CA VAL A 42 44.01 28.21 24.50
C VAL A 42 43.30 29.36 23.79
N ALA A 43 43.74 30.58 24.09
CA ALA A 43 43.36 31.78 23.36
C ALA A 43 43.91 31.70 21.93
N ILE A 44 43.11 31.12 21.02
CA ILE A 44 43.30 31.28 19.58
C ILE A 44 42.89 32.72 19.25
N ALA A 45 43.87 33.60 19.11
CA ALA A 45 43.68 34.97 18.64
C ALA A 45 43.11 34.93 17.21
N PHE A 46 41.80 35.12 17.08
CA PHE A 46 41.18 35.42 15.79
C PHE A 46 41.62 36.84 15.37
N PRO A 47 42.13 37.02 14.13
CA PRO A 47 42.47 38.34 13.64
C PRO A 47 41.21 39.20 13.61
N THR A 48 41.22 40.31 14.35
CA THR A 48 40.21 41.37 14.24
C THR A 48 40.35 42.02 12.87
N VAL A 49 39.68 41.42 11.88
CA VAL A 49 39.48 42.02 10.56
C VAL A 49 38.57 43.23 10.75
N LYS A 50 39.08 44.40 10.36
CA LYS A 50 38.33 45.66 10.32
C LYS A 50 37.01 45.43 9.57
N LYS A 51 35.91 45.58 10.30
CA LYS A 51 34.57 45.81 9.74
C LYS A 51 34.67 47.04 8.85
N ASP A 52 34.44 46.86 7.55
CA ASP A 52 33.87 47.85 6.61
C ASP A 52 33.92 47.31 5.16
N LYS A 53 33.49 46.06 4.98
CA LYS A 53 32.95 45.60 3.70
C LYS A 53 31.60 45.01 4.00
N ILE A 54 30.55 45.75 3.65
CA ILE A 54 29.20 45.20 3.47
C ILE A 54 29.37 44.17 2.34
N LEU A 55 29.64 42.91 2.71
CA LEU A 55 29.52 41.82 1.77
C LEU A 55 28.04 41.79 1.40
N GLU A 56 27.74 42.19 0.17
CA GLU A 56 26.48 41.80 -0.47
C GLU A 56 26.35 40.30 -0.28
N LYS A 57 25.41 39.87 0.57
CA LYS A 57 25.06 38.47 0.70
C LYS A 57 24.70 38.01 -0.71
N THR A 58 25.47 37.08 -1.22
CA THR A 58 25.19 36.47 -2.52
C THR A 58 23.80 35.83 -2.45
N ALA A 59 23.02 35.90 -3.54
CA ALA A 59 21.68 35.29 -3.60
C ALA A 59 21.67 33.82 -3.15
N SER A 60 22.80 33.10 -3.31
CA SER A 60 23.00 31.75 -2.80
C SER A 60 22.95 31.61 -1.27
N GLU A 61 23.50 32.57 -0.52
CA GLU A 61 23.43 32.54 0.95
C GLU A 61 22.01 32.71 1.45
N GLU A 62 21.25 33.63 0.84
CA GLU A 62 19.85 33.87 1.21
C GLU A 62 18.98 32.64 0.95
N ILE A 63 19.14 31.99 -0.22
CA ILE A 63 18.47 30.73 -0.53
C ILE A 63 18.81 29.66 0.51
N TYR A 64 20.09 29.52 0.87
CA TYR A 64 20.51 28.56 1.89
C TYR A 64 19.86 28.83 3.26
N TYR A 65 19.88 30.08 3.74
CA TYR A 65 19.24 30.43 5.01
C TYR A 65 17.72 30.19 4.99
N ASN A 66 17.06 30.47 3.86
CA ASN A 66 15.63 30.20 3.70
C ASN A 66 15.33 28.69 3.76
N ILE A 67 16.13 27.86 3.08
CA ILE A 67 16.00 26.39 3.15
C ILE A 67 16.19 25.90 4.59
N VAL A 68 17.26 26.35 5.27
CA VAL A 68 17.54 25.96 6.66
C VAL A 68 16.41 26.41 7.60
N ALA A 69 15.88 27.62 7.42
CA ALA A 69 14.75 28.12 8.18
C ALA A 69 13.50 27.26 7.97
N CYS A 70 13.16 26.92 6.72
CA CYS A 70 12.05 26.04 6.38
C CYS A 70 12.18 24.63 6.98
N ILE A 71 13.38 24.04 6.94
CA ILE A 71 13.64 22.74 7.58
C ILE A 71 13.46 22.85 9.11
N ARG A 72 13.95 23.94 9.71
CA ARG A 72 13.84 24.16 11.16
C ARG A 72 12.40 24.39 11.61
N THR A 73 11.61 25.17 10.87
CA THR A 73 10.18 25.38 11.18
C THR A 73 9.38 24.10 10.98
N GLY A 74 9.65 23.34 9.90
CA GLY A 74 9.04 22.04 9.66
C GLY A 74 9.31 21.04 10.79
N THR A 75 10.56 20.89 11.21
CA THR A 75 10.95 19.99 12.31
C THR A 75 10.39 20.40 13.67
N MET A 76 10.30 21.70 13.97
CA MET A 76 9.65 22.19 15.20
C MET A 76 8.16 21.86 15.21
N ARG A 77 7.47 22.08 14.09
CA ARG A 77 6.03 21.78 13.96
C ARG A 77 5.76 20.28 14.06
N GLU A 78 6.59 19.45 13.44
CA GLU A 78 6.52 17.99 13.63
C GLU A 78 6.72 17.59 15.09
N LYS A 79 7.67 18.19 15.79
CA LYS A 79 7.91 17.94 17.22
C LYS A 79 6.69 18.31 18.07
N GLU A 80 6.04 19.43 17.78
CA GLU A 80 4.81 19.85 18.48
C GLU A 80 3.65 18.86 18.26
N ILE A 81 3.41 18.46 17.01
CA ILE A 81 2.38 17.49 16.67
C ILE A 81 2.72 16.12 17.28
N LEU A 82 3.98 15.73 17.27
CA LEU A 82 4.43 14.47 17.86
C LEU A 82 4.20 14.45 19.36
N ASN A 83 4.48 15.54 20.06
CA ASN A 83 4.17 15.66 21.49
C ASN A 83 2.67 15.49 21.75
N LYS A 84 1.79 16.06 20.91
CA LYS A 84 0.33 15.86 20.99
C LYS A 84 -0.08 14.40 20.72
N LEU A 85 0.55 13.75 19.75
CA LEU A 85 0.25 12.36 19.34
C LEU A 85 0.78 11.32 20.34
N ILE A 86 1.87 11.60 21.06
CA ILE A 86 2.43 10.69 22.05
C ILE A 86 1.74 10.87 23.42
N ASP A 87 1.20 12.05 23.71
CA ASP A 87 0.52 12.32 24.98
C ASP A 87 -0.75 11.47 25.11
N PRO A 88 -0.78 10.51 26.07
CA PRO A 88 -1.91 9.64 26.29
C PRO A 88 -3.15 10.39 26.80
N ASN A 89 -3.01 11.61 27.33
CA ASN A 89 -4.14 12.41 27.78
C ASN A 89 -4.89 13.03 26.60
N ILE A 90 -4.17 13.46 25.56
CA ILE A 90 -4.74 14.08 24.36
C ILE A 90 -5.25 13.00 23.39
N THR A 91 -4.48 11.92 23.22
CA THR A 91 -4.77 10.85 22.26
C THR A 91 -5.02 9.52 22.95
N SER A 92 -5.83 9.56 24.01
CA SER A 92 -6.24 8.37 24.80
C SER A 92 -6.96 7.31 23.96
N THR A 93 -7.66 7.74 22.91
CA THR A 93 -8.40 6.87 21.99
C THR A 93 -7.78 6.83 20.60
N VAL A 94 -7.98 5.70 19.92
CA VAL A 94 -7.55 5.48 18.53
C VAL A 94 -8.14 6.53 17.57
N ASP A 95 -9.39 6.93 17.79
CA ASP A 95 -10.06 7.95 16.97
C ASP A 95 -9.47 9.35 17.18
N ASN A 96 -9.14 9.72 18.42
CA ASN A 96 -8.49 11.00 18.71
C ASN A 96 -7.09 11.04 18.09
N PHE A 97 -6.32 9.97 18.24
CA PHE A 97 -5.01 9.85 17.59
C PHE A 97 -5.12 10.00 16.06
N SER A 98 -6.05 9.25 15.45
CA SER A 98 -6.26 9.27 13.99
C SER A 98 -6.69 10.67 13.52
N ARG A 99 -7.58 11.34 14.25
CA ARG A 99 -8.05 12.69 13.93
C ARG A 99 -6.91 13.71 13.98
N VAL A 100 -6.10 13.70 15.03
CA VAL A 100 -4.96 14.63 15.18
C VAL A 100 -3.93 14.39 14.06
N PHE A 101 -3.60 13.13 13.78
CA PHE A 101 -2.68 12.78 12.70
C PHE A 101 -3.19 13.23 11.33
N MET A 102 -4.45 12.90 10.99
CA MET A 102 -5.03 13.26 9.69
C MET A 102 -5.20 14.78 9.54
N ALA A 103 -5.48 15.51 10.63
CA ALA A 103 -5.50 16.98 10.58
C ALA A 103 -4.13 17.56 10.20
N TYR A 104 -3.05 17.04 10.80
CA TYR A 104 -1.68 17.44 10.46
C TYR A 104 -1.34 17.12 8.99
N VAL A 105 -1.68 15.92 8.53
CA VAL A 105 -1.51 15.50 7.14
C VAL A 105 -2.25 16.42 6.18
N ASN A 106 -3.53 16.70 6.44
CA ASN A 106 -4.33 17.57 5.58
C ASN A 106 -3.76 18.99 5.53
N GLU A 107 -3.27 19.50 6.66
CA GLU A 107 -2.63 20.82 6.73
C GLU A 107 -1.34 20.85 5.89
N LYS A 108 -0.56 19.76 5.91
CA LYS A 108 0.64 19.60 5.07
C LYS A 108 0.32 19.44 3.58
N GLU A 109 -0.75 18.72 3.24
CA GLU A 109 -1.25 18.62 1.86
C GLU A 109 -1.67 19.98 1.33
N GLN A 110 -2.38 20.78 2.14
CA GLN A 110 -2.75 22.15 1.79
C GLN A 110 -1.54 23.06 1.62
N GLU A 111 -0.54 22.95 2.52
CA GLU A 111 0.71 23.71 2.43
C GLU A 111 1.47 23.38 1.14
N ALA A 112 1.64 22.09 0.83
CA ALA A 112 2.29 21.63 -0.40
C ALA A 112 1.52 22.08 -1.67
N CYS A 113 0.18 22.09 -1.60
CA CYS A 113 -0.67 22.57 -2.68
C CYS A 113 -0.49 24.07 -2.93
N ARG A 114 -0.48 24.89 -1.87
CA ARG A 114 -0.21 26.33 -1.97
C ARG A 114 1.16 26.62 -2.58
N THR A 115 2.20 25.98 -2.05
CA THR A 115 3.57 26.16 -2.59
C THR A 115 3.65 25.76 -4.06
N TRP A 116 3.00 24.66 -4.46
CA TRP A 116 2.96 24.27 -5.87
C TRP A 116 2.22 25.28 -6.75
N MET A 117 1.10 25.84 -6.29
CA MET A 117 0.39 26.90 -7.01
C MET A 117 1.25 28.15 -7.18
N GLU A 118 1.90 28.60 -6.11
CA GLU A 118 2.83 29.73 -6.13
C GLU A 118 3.99 29.50 -7.12
N MET A 119 4.63 28.33 -7.06
CA MET A 119 5.72 27.95 -7.98
C MET A 119 5.27 27.85 -9.44
N SER A 120 4.00 27.49 -9.66
CA SER A 120 3.40 27.41 -11.00
C SER A 120 2.93 28.77 -11.53
N GLY A 121 3.10 29.86 -10.76
CA GLY A 121 2.58 31.19 -11.11
C GLY A 121 1.05 31.27 -11.09
N ILE A 122 0.38 30.32 -10.43
CA ILE A 122 -1.06 30.29 -10.25
C ILE A 122 -1.37 31.11 -8.99
N ASP A 123 -1.70 32.38 -9.17
CA ASP A 123 -2.00 33.29 -8.06
C ASP A 123 -3.27 32.83 -7.30
N GLU A 124 -3.10 32.44 -6.03
CA GLU A 124 -4.14 31.92 -5.12
C GLU A 124 -5.31 32.91 -4.99
N CYS A 125 -5.02 34.22 -5.12
CA CYS A 125 -6.02 35.28 -5.12
C CYS A 125 -7.01 35.15 -6.28
N ASN A 126 -6.61 34.66 -7.46
CA ASN A 126 -7.52 34.50 -8.60
C ASN A 126 -8.52 33.35 -8.42
N LEU A 127 -8.20 32.32 -7.63
CA LEU A 127 -9.12 31.22 -7.32
C LEU A 127 -10.06 31.53 -6.14
N ILE A 128 -9.53 32.10 -5.06
CA ILE A 128 -10.33 32.40 -3.86
C ILE A 128 -11.19 33.66 -4.07
N MET A 129 -10.71 34.69 -4.78
CA MET A 129 -11.54 35.88 -5.07
C MET A 129 -12.65 35.57 -6.09
N LYS A 130 -12.44 34.64 -7.03
CA LYS A 130 -13.52 34.23 -7.96
C LYS A 130 -14.57 33.36 -7.30
N SER A 131 -14.20 32.53 -6.33
CA SER A 131 -15.18 31.77 -5.54
C SER A 131 -15.89 32.68 -4.51
N LYS A 132 -15.19 33.52 -3.76
CA LYS A 132 -15.80 34.40 -2.74
C LYS A 132 -16.63 35.56 -3.30
N ARG A 133 -16.28 36.17 -4.45
CA ARG A 133 -17.16 37.17 -5.10
C ARG A 133 -18.45 36.55 -5.63
N PHE A 134 -18.45 35.25 -5.93
CA PHE A 134 -19.63 34.55 -6.47
C PHE A 134 -20.64 34.11 -5.39
N TYR A 135 -20.19 33.88 -4.15
CA TYR A 135 -21.08 33.52 -3.03
C TYR A 135 -21.40 34.71 -2.11
N GLY A 136 -20.82 35.89 -2.36
CA GLY A 136 -20.89 37.05 -1.47
C GLY A 136 -21.97 38.10 -1.77
N GLU A 137 -22.82 37.91 -2.79
CA GLU A 137 -23.89 38.87 -3.15
C GLU A 137 -25.32 38.36 -2.88
N ILE A 138 -25.48 37.21 -2.21
CA ILE A 138 -26.83 36.70 -1.85
C ILE A 138 -27.26 37.15 -0.43
N ASP A 139 -26.35 37.67 0.39
CA ASP A 139 -26.56 37.80 1.84
C ASP A 139 -27.04 39.19 2.34
N GLN A 140 -27.46 40.09 1.45
CA GLN A 140 -28.13 41.35 1.85
C GLN A 140 -29.65 41.29 1.72
N ASP A 141 -30.20 40.59 0.72
CA ASP A 141 -31.64 40.48 0.54
C ASP A 141 -32.27 39.41 1.46
N GLU A 142 -31.50 38.39 1.87
CA GLU A 142 -31.98 37.35 2.79
C GLU A 142 -32.05 37.85 4.26
N LYS A 143 -31.29 38.89 4.61
CA LYS A 143 -31.41 39.56 5.92
C LYS A 143 -32.66 40.44 6.03
N GLU A 144 -33.08 41.12 4.96
CA GLU A 144 -34.35 41.85 4.95
C GLU A 144 -35.57 40.90 4.89
N ALA A 145 -35.44 39.73 4.27
CA ALA A 145 -36.48 38.70 4.29
C ALA A 145 -36.68 38.08 5.68
N ILE A 146 -35.59 37.86 6.44
CA ILE A 146 -35.66 37.31 7.81
C ILE A 146 -36.12 38.36 8.84
N GLU A 147 -35.85 39.65 8.61
CA GLU A 147 -36.31 40.72 9.50
C GLU A 147 -37.80 41.05 9.29
N ASN A 148 -38.34 40.84 8.08
CA ASN A 148 -39.78 40.93 7.80
C ASN A 148 -40.58 39.70 8.27
N ASP A 149 -39.97 38.51 8.37
CA ASP A 149 -40.65 37.30 8.86
C ASP A 149 -40.73 37.21 10.40
N LYS A 150 -40.07 38.13 11.11
CA LYS A 150 -40.15 38.27 12.58
C LYS A 150 -41.46 38.90 13.07
N HIS A 151 -42.26 39.50 12.20
CA HIS A 151 -43.54 40.12 12.57
C HIS A 151 -44.76 39.17 12.47
N ILE A 152 -44.58 37.91 12.06
CA ILE A 152 -45.69 36.96 11.84
C ILE A 152 -45.76 35.82 12.90
N LYS A 153 -44.79 35.70 13.81
CA LYS A 153 -44.76 34.60 14.81
C LYS A 153 -45.07 35.02 16.27
N GLU A 154 -46.05 35.89 16.44
CA GLU A 154 -46.78 36.04 17.71
C GLU A 154 -48.23 35.55 17.57
N SER A 155 -48.41 34.27 17.25
CA SER A 155 -49.62 33.55 17.65
C SER A 155 -49.34 32.05 17.64
N PHE A 156 -49.97 31.35 18.59
CA PHE A 156 -49.91 29.90 18.87
C PHE A 156 -48.90 29.43 19.93
N HIS A 157 -49.35 29.64 21.17
CA HIS A 157 -49.15 28.70 22.28
C HIS A 157 -49.87 27.36 22.01
N VAL A 158 -49.26 26.25 22.47
CA VAL A 158 -49.82 25.16 23.30
C VAL A 158 -49.25 23.76 22.98
N ASN A 159 -48.70 23.16 24.04
CA ASN A 159 -48.52 21.74 24.40
C ASN A 159 -47.32 20.90 23.93
N ALA A 160 -46.51 20.60 24.95
CA ALA A 160 -45.61 19.47 25.08
C ALA A 160 -46.35 18.12 25.13
N SER A 161 -45.70 17.09 24.58
CA SER A 161 -45.66 15.76 25.21
C SER A 161 -44.53 14.90 24.63
N LEU A 162 -43.76 14.32 25.55
CA LEU A 162 -42.68 13.36 25.33
C LEU A 162 -43.12 12.15 24.49
N LYS A 163 -42.20 11.64 23.66
CA LYS A 163 -41.87 10.21 23.63
C LYS A 163 -40.46 9.97 23.07
N LYS A 164 -39.61 9.36 23.91
CA LYS A 164 -38.33 8.75 23.57
C LYS A 164 -38.55 7.58 22.60
N VAL A 165 -37.76 7.52 21.53
CA VAL A 165 -37.35 6.26 20.89
C VAL A 165 -35.86 6.37 20.54
N ASN A 166 -35.09 5.45 21.11
CA ASN A 166 -33.68 5.23 20.80
C ASN A 166 -33.52 4.50 19.47
N GLY A 167 -32.48 4.83 18.70
CA GLY A 167 -31.86 3.88 17.77
C GLY A 167 -31.41 4.48 16.44
N LEU A 168 -30.12 4.80 16.33
CA LEU A 168 -29.16 4.27 15.32
C LEU A 168 -27.96 5.21 15.18
N ASN A 169 -26.86 4.79 15.80
CA ASN A 169 -25.52 5.30 15.55
C ASN A 169 -24.93 4.64 14.30
N GLY A 170 -24.18 5.43 13.50
CA GLY A 170 -23.17 4.88 12.59
C GLY A 170 -23.17 5.48 11.18
N ILE A 171 -22.91 6.78 11.04
CA ILE A 171 -22.58 7.36 9.72
C ILE A 171 -21.10 7.12 9.43
N ASN A 172 -20.84 6.24 8.47
CA ASN A 172 -19.53 6.02 7.85
C ASN A 172 -19.11 7.28 7.07
N CYS A 173 -18.00 7.91 7.46
CA CYS A 173 -17.29 8.89 6.64
C CYS A 173 -16.25 8.19 5.75
N THR A 174 -16.60 7.98 4.49
CA THR A 174 -15.66 7.73 3.38
C THR A 174 -15.81 8.83 2.33
N LYS A 175 -14.86 8.92 1.39
CA LYS A 175 -14.71 9.94 0.32
C LYS A 175 -15.95 10.20 -0.56
N LYS A 176 -17.06 9.51 -0.32
CA LYS A 176 -18.39 9.79 -0.86
C LYS A 176 -19.00 11.11 -0.39
N SER A 177 -18.55 11.67 0.75
CA SER A 177 -19.20 12.87 1.31
C SER A 177 -18.98 14.17 0.52
N ALA A 178 -18.03 14.24 -0.42
CA ALA A 178 -17.85 15.42 -1.27
C ALA A 178 -18.64 15.31 -2.59
N GLN A 179 -18.85 14.09 -3.10
CA GLN A 179 -19.63 13.83 -4.30
C GLN A 179 -21.14 13.76 -3.98
N ASP A 180 -21.52 13.09 -2.88
CA ASP A 180 -22.92 12.98 -2.46
C ASP A 180 -23.48 14.32 -1.95
N PHE A 181 -22.65 15.21 -1.36
CA PHE A 181 -23.09 16.59 -1.06
C PHE A 181 -23.37 17.39 -2.34
N MET A 182 -22.56 17.19 -3.38
CA MET A 182 -22.72 17.87 -4.68
C MET A 182 -23.94 17.33 -5.45
N ASP A 183 -24.27 16.05 -5.32
CA ASP A 183 -25.40 15.42 -6.02
C ASP A 183 -26.74 15.65 -5.32
N ILE A 184 -26.76 15.85 -3.99
CA ILE A 184 -27.95 16.25 -3.23
C ILE A 184 -28.36 17.68 -3.60
N GLU A 185 -27.40 18.58 -3.83
CA GLU A 185 -27.64 19.98 -4.19
C GLU A 185 -28.10 20.16 -5.66
N LEU A 186 -27.73 19.23 -6.54
CA LEU A 186 -28.26 19.14 -7.91
C LEU A 186 -29.74 18.72 -7.96
N ARG A 187 -30.26 18.04 -6.93
CA ARG A 187 -31.67 17.61 -6.85
C ARG A 187 -32.58 18.61 -6.14
N SER A 188 -32.04 19.45 -5.25
CA SER A 188 -32.85 20.45 -4.53
C SER A 188 -33.23 21.67 -5.37
N ASN A 189 -32.60 21.89 -6.53
CA ASN A 189 -32.89 23.03 -7.41
C ASN A 189 -33.96 22.76 -8.50
N THR A 190 -34.70 21.64 -8.43
CA THR A 190 -35.68 21.27 -9.47
C THR A 190 -37.15 21.33 -9.05
N GLN A 191 -37.49 21.81 -7.85
CA GLN A 191 -38.89 21.93 -7.41
C GLN A 191 -39.15 23.22 -6.63
N ILE A 192 -39.15 24.36 -7.33
CA ILE A 192 -39.88 25.55 -6.89
C ILE A 192 -40.72 26.00 -8.07
N SER A 193 -41.91 25.40 -8.21
CA SER A 193 -42.96 25.86 -9.12
C SER A 193 -43.91 26.77 -8.35
N ASN A 194 -43.59 28.07 -8.29
CA ASN A 194 -44.54 29.08 -7.84
C ASN A 194 -45.04 29.85 -9.06
N SER A 195 -46.33 29.67 -9.34
CA SER A 195 -47.10 30.37 -10.36
C SER A 195 -47.26 31.84 -9.99
N TYR A 196 -46.48 32.71 -10.64
CA TYR A 196 -46.74 34.15 -10.68
C TYR A 196 -47.07 34.56 -12.13
N PRO A 197 -47.93 35.58 -12.31
CA PRO A 197 -48.43 35.96 -13.62
C PRO A 197 -47.31 36.55 -14.50
N GLU A 198 -47.28 36.09 -15.75
CA GLU A 198 -46.32 36.43 -16.79
C GLU A 198 -46.33 37.93 -17.10
N ASP A 199 -45.27 38.63 -16.69
CA ASP A 199 -44.92 39.96 -17.20
C ASP A 199 -43.82 39.80 -18.27
N ASN A 200 -44.25 39.73 -19.53
CA ASN A 200 -43.52 39.22 -20.70
C ASN A 200 -42.46 40.18 -21.29
N GLY A 201 -41.75 40.96 -20.47
CA GLY A 201 -40.82 42.00 -20.97
C GLY A 201 -39.35 41.86 -20.59
N MET A 202 -39.01 41.14 -19.52
CA MET A 202 -37.67 41.18 -18.91
C MET A 202 -37.05 39.79 -18.65
N SER A 203 -37.70 38.71 -19.09
CA SER A 203 -37.29 37.33 -18.80
C SER A 203 -36.03 36.88 -19.54
N ASP A 204 -35.80 37.39 -20.75
CA ASP A 204 -34.79 36.81 -21.64
C ASP A 204 -33.36 37.21 -21.23
N ILE A 205 -33.17 38.44 -20.77
CA ILE A 205 -31.85 38.96 -20.34
C ILE A 205 -31.41 38.31 -19.01
N THR A 206 -32.35 38.08 -18.10
CA THR A 206 -32.06 37.43 -16.80
C THR A 206 -31.78 35.94 -16.98
N GLN A 207 -32.47 35.27 -17.92
CA GLN A 207 -32.21 33.87 -18.24
C GLN A 207 -30.85 33.65 -18.94
N GLU A 208 -30.46 34.54 -19.86
CA GLU A 208 -29.13 34.49 -20.49
C GLU A 208 -28.01 34.77 -19.48
N HIS A 209 -28.19 35.74 -18.58
CA HIS A 209 -27.21 36.02 -17.53
C HIS A 209 -27.02 34.82 -16.58
N ASN A 210 -28.11 34.20 -16.15
CA ASN A 210 -28.07 33.04 -15.24
C ASN A 210 -27.45 31.80 -15.90
N THR A 211 -27.71 31.57 -17.18
CA THR A 211 -27.11 30.44 -17.92
C THR A 211 -25.61 30.66 -18.14
N ASN A 212 -25.17 31.89 -18.45
CA ASN A 212 -23.76 32.24 -18.53
C ASN A 212 -23.04 32.12 -17.19
N LEU A 213 -23.68 32.52 -16.09
CA LEU A 213 -23.18 32.35 -14.73
C LEU A 213 -22.97 30.87 -14.41
N LEU A 214 -23.99 30.02 -14.67
CA LEU A 214 -23.93 28.58 -14.42
C LEU A 214 -22.86 27.88 -15.26
N ASN A 215 -22.74 28.26 -16.54
CA ASN A 215 -21.72 27.71 -17.44
C ASN A 215 -20.30 28.11 -17.00
N ASN A 216 -20.11 29.34 -16.52
CA ASN A 216 -18.84 29.77 -15.95
C ASN A 216 -18.49 28.99 -14.68
N THR A 217 -19.46 28.75 -13.79
CA THR A 217 -19.25 27.93 -12.58
C THR A 217 -18.89 26.49 -12.91
N LYS A 218 -19.57 25.89 -13.89
CA LYS A 218 -19.25 24.53 -14.38
C LYS A 218 -17.83 24.47 -14.97
N ASN A 219 -17.47 25.42 -15.82
CA ASN A 219 -16.15 25.47 -16.44
C ASN A 219 -15.01 25.68 -15.41
N GLN A 220 -15.25 26.49 -14.38
CA GLN A 220 -14.29 26.68 -13.29
C GLN A 220 -14.12 25.41 -12.45
N LYS A 221 -15.23 24.72 -12.13
CA LYS A 221 -15.21 23.45 -11.40
C LYS A 221 -14.45 22.37 -12.17
N ILE A 222 -14.64 22.28 -13.50
CA ILE A 222 -13.88 21.36 -14.36
C ILE A 222 -12.38 21.67 -14.30
N LYS A 223 -11.99 22.93 -14.52
CA LYS A 223 -10.57 23.35 -14.44
C LYS A 223 -9.95 23.06 -13.07
N TYR A 224 -10.68 23.30 -11.99
CA TYR A 224 -10.20 23.01 -10.64
C TYR A 224 -10.04 21.51 -10.39
N THR A 225 -10.97 20.69 -10.89
CA THR A 225 -10.89 19.23 -10.78
C THR A 225 -9.72 18.69 -11.59
N GLU A 226 -9.45 19.24 -12.78
CA GLU A 226 -8.27 18.93 -13.59
C GLU A 226 -6.98 19.34 -12.88
N LEU A 227 -6.93 20.52 -12.26
CA LEU A 227 -5.78 20.98 -11.47
C LEU A 227 -5.51 20.10 -10.24
N ILE A 228 -6.54 19.68 -9.51
CA ILE A 228 -6.38 18.73 -8.40
C ILE A 228 -5.85 17.39 -8.93
N LYS A 229 -6.34 16.94 -10.08
CA LYS A 229 -5.88 15.70 -10.68
C LYS A 229 -4.41 15.79 -11.11
N THR A 230 -4.01 16.88 -11.76
CA THR A 230 -2.61 17.11 -12.14
C THR A 230 -1.71 17.31 -10.94
N PHE A 231 -2.19 17.93 -9.86
CA PHE A 231 -1.48 18.00 -8.58
C PHE A 231 -1.36 16.62 -7.92
N GLY A 232 -2.38 15.78 -7.96
CA GLY A 232 -2.30 14.41 -7.44
C GLY A 232 -1.26 13.55 -8.17
N GLU A 233 -1.08 13.80 -9.48
CA GLU A 233 -0.14 13.05 -10.32
C GLU A 233 1.28 13.63 -10.27
N ASN A 234 1.43 14.96 -10.28
CA ASN A 234 2.71 15.66 -10.44
C ASN A 234 3.07 16.61 -9.29
N GLY A 235 2.19 16.78 -8.33
CA GLY A 235 2.39 17.69 -7.21
C GLY A 235 3.53 17.21 -6.30
N PRO A 236 4.14 18.14 -5.54
CA PRO A 236 5.12 17.80 -4.52
C PRO A 236 4.52 16.77 -3.57
N LYS A 237 5.26 15.67 -3.40
CA LYS A 237 4.90 14.66 -2.40
C LYS A 237 5.08 15.28 -1.02
N ILE A 238 4.14 15.02 -0.13
CA ILE A 238 4.26 15.45 1.26
C ILE A 238 5.51 14.80 1.83
N GLU A 239 6.40 15.62 2.37
CA GLU A 239 7.56 15.14 3.09
C GLU A 239 7.24 15.12 4.58
N ILE A 240 7.23 13.93 5.16
CA ILE A 240 7.13 13.71 6.60
C ILE A 240 8.47 13.14 7.04
N SER A 241 9.07 13.69 8.12
CA SER A 241 10.37 13.20 8.55
C SER A 241 10.32 11.74 9.00
N LEU A 242 11.40 11.02 8.71
CA LEU A 242 11.55 9.62 9.10
C LEU A 242 11.45 9.44 10.63
N TYR A 243 11.98 10.40 11.40
CA TYR A 243 11.92 10.38 12.86
C TYR A 243 10.47 10.47 13.37
N PHE A 244 9.67 11.36 12.78
CA PHE A 244 8.25 11.49 13.10
C PHE A 244 7.48 10.19 12.81
N ILE A 245 7.70 9.62 11.62
CA ILE A 245 7.14 8.33 11.20
C ILE A 245 7.54 7.22 12.19
N GLU A 246 8.83 7.09 12.51
CA GLU A 246 9.34 6.05 13.41
C GLU A 246 8.65 6.10 14.78
N LYS A 247 8.47 7.30 15.34
CA LYS A 247 7.80 7.48 16.64
C LYS A 247 6.32 7.15 16.59
N ILE A 248 5.63 7.53 15.51
CA ILE A 248 4.23 7.15 15.28
C ILE A 248 4.11 5.64 15.14
N LEU A 249 4.99 5.00 14.38
CA LEU A 249 4.94 3.56 14.15
C LEU A 249 5.28 2.77 15.40
N ASN A 250 6.25 3.22 16.21
CA ASN A 250 6.54 2.62 17.51
C ASN A 250 5.31 2.66 18.44
N ARG A 251 4.47 3.71 18.34
CA ARG A 251 3.22 3.80 19.07
C ARG A 251 2.13 2.89 18.48
N CYS A 252 1.92 2.91 17.16
CA CYS A 252 0.90 2.12 16.46
C CYS A 252 1.18 0.61 16.52
N PHE A 253 2.45 0.22 16.44
CA PHE A 253 2.92 -1.17 16.48
C PHE A 253 3.48 -1.57 17.85
N GLY A 254 3.13 -0.81 18.90
CA GLY A 254 3.52 -1.10 20.27
C GLY A 254 3.18 -2.52 20.69
N ARG A 255 4.04 -3.12 21.52
CA ARG A 255 3.84 -4.43 22.13
C ARG A 255 3.58 -4.26 23.63
N LEU A 256 2.77 -5.15 24.20
CA LEU A 256 2.59 -5.25 25.64
C LEU A 256 3.87 -5.77 26.30
N SER A 257 3.97 -5.68 27.63
CA SER A 257 5.13 -6.17 28.39
C SER A 257 5.46 -7.65 28.15
N LYS A 258 4.47 -8.45 27.77
CA LYS A 258 4.62 -9.87 27.39
C LYS A 258 5.13 -10.10 25.96
N GLY A 259 5.35 -9.04 25.18
CA GLY A 259 5.72 -9.11 23.77
C GLY A 259 4.55 -9.30 22.80
N GLU A 260 3.32 -9.43 23.30
CA GLU A 260 2.10 -9.53 22.48
C GLU A 260 1.78 -8.20 21.77
N PRO A 261 1.17 -8.22 20.57
CA PRO A 261 0.76 -7.01 19.88
C PRO A 261 -0.30 -6.26 20.70
N ASN A 262 -0.15 -4.94 20.84
CA ASN A 262 -1.18 -4.12 21.50
C ASN A 262 -2.38 -3.92 20.56
N LEU A 263 -3.39 -4.79 20.68
CA LEU A 263 -4.63 -4.70 19.89
C LEU A 263 -5.56 -3.58 20.38
N GLN A 264 -5.38 -3.07 21.60
CA GLN A 264 -6.23 -2.00 22.15
C GLN A 264 -5.95 -0.65 21.47
N PHE A 265 -4.72 -0.45 20.97
CA PHE A 265 -4.32 0.77 20.30
C PHE A 265 -3.74 0.46 18.92
N TYR A 266 -4.60 0.48 17.91
CA TYR A 266 -4.20 0.28 16.52
C TYR A 266 -4.98 1.20 15.57
N PRO A 267 -4.43 2.38 15.21
CA PRO A 267 -5.08 3.35 14.34
C PRO A 267 -4.98 2.92 12.87
N ILE A 268 -5.85 1.98 12.47
CA ILE A 268 -5.89 1.40 11.12
C ILE A 268 -5.86 2.45 10.00
N LYS A 269 -6.64 3.53 10.13
CA LYS A 269 -6.68 4.62 9.13
C LYS A 269 -5.33 5.30 8.92
N VAL A 270 -4.57 5.49 10.01
CA VAL A 270 -3.22 6.07 9.97
C VAL A 270 -2.25 5.10 9.30
N VAL A 271 -2.28 3.83 9.67
CA VAL A 271 -1.42 2.80 9.07
C VAL A 271 -1.69 2.67 7.57
N GLN A 272 -2.95 2.56 7.17
CA GLN A 272 -3.35 2.51 5.76
C GLN A 272 -2.91 3.75 4.98
N TYR A 273 -3.00 4.95 5.58
CA TYR A 273 -2.50 6.18 4.98
C TYR A 273 -0.99 6.11 4.75
N LEU A 274 -0.22 5.68 5.76
CA LEU A 274 1.23 5.54 5.65
C LEU A 274 1.63 4.50 4.57
N ILE A 275 0.88 3.40 4.42
CA ILE A 275 1.12 2.40 3.38
C ILE A 275 0.86 2.97 1.99
N LYS A 276 -0.31 3.60 1.79
CA LYS A 276 -0.72 4.17 0.49
C LYS A 276 0.28 5.22 -0.02
N ASN A 277 0.87 5.98 0.90
CA ASN A 277 1.86 7.01 0.58
C ASN A 277 3.32 6.53 0.64
N ASN A 278 3.57 5.22 0.81
CA ASN A 278 4.92 4.65 0.90
C ASN A 278 5.81 5.24 2.02
N PHE A 279 5.21 5.68 3.13
CA PHE A 279 5.93 6.20 4.30
C PHE A 279 6.39 5.09 5.25
N LEU A 280 6.16 3.82 4.93
CA LEU A 280 6.42 2.67 5.79
C LEU A 280 7.64 1.88 5.30
N PRO A 281 8.87 2.25 5.70
CA PRO A 281 10.03 1.41 5.45
C PRO A 281 9.95 0.15 6.32
N ASN A 282 10.25 -1.01 5.73
CA ASN A 282 10.14 -2.30 6.40
C ASN A 282 11.12 -2.48 7.56
N SER A 283 12.20 -1.69 7.61
CA SER A 283 13.23 -1.75 8.66
C SER A 283 12.82 -1.16 10.01
N ILE A 284 11.79 -0.30 10.07
CA ILE A 284 11.39 0.37 11.32
C ILE A 284 10.76 -0.61 12.31
N ILE A 285 9.96 -1.56 11.82
CA ILE A 285 9.18 -2.44 12.67
C ILE A 285 9.97 -3.72 12.94
N LYS A 286 10.29 -3.95 14.23
CA LYS A 286 10.98 -5.16 14.68
C LYS A 286 10.17 -6.40 14.30
N GLY A 287 10.79 -7.28 13.50
CA GLY A 287 10.19 -8.53 13.04
C GLY A 287 9.48 -8.45 11.69
N GLY A 288 9.49 -7.28 11.03
CA GLY A 288 8.88 -7.08 9.71
C GLY A 288 7.48 -6.51 9.79
N LEU A 289 7.15 -5.60 8.87
CA LEU A 289 5.84 -4.96 8.78
C LEU A 289 4.76 -5.98 8.43
N MET A 290 5.05 -6.91 7.51
CA MET A 290 4.09 -7.94 7.10
C MET A 290 3.62 -8.78 8.29
N LYS A 291 4.57 -9.27 9.10
CA LYS A 291 4.27 -10.01 10.33
C LYS A 291 3.45 -9.19 11.31
N ALA A 292 3.79 -7.92 11.49
CA ALA A 292 3.09 -7.04 12.42
C ALA A 292 1.64 -6.73 12.02
N LEU A 293 1.33 -6.70 10.70
CA LEU A 293 -0.02 -6.54 10.17
C LEU A 293 -0.84 -7.84 10.34
N ILE A 294 -0.25 -8.99 10.02
CA ILE A 294 -0.90 -10.31 10.18
C ILE A 294 -1.21 -10.61 11.64
N GLU A 295 -0.28 -10.31 12.57
CA GLU A 295 -0.50 -10.46 14.02
C GLU A 295 -1.69 -9.64 14.55
N ARG A 296 -2.15 -8.63 13.79
CA ARG A 296 -3.29 -7.77 14.12
C ARG A 296 -4.55 -8.10 13.34
N GLY A 297 -4.50 -9.08 12.43
CA GLY A 297 -5.63 -9.43 11.56
C GLY A 297 -6.00 -8.34 10.55
N ASP A 298 -5.09 -7.42 10.23
CA ASP A 298 -5.35 -6.29 9.31
C ASP A 298 -5.05 -6.66 7.85
N TRP A 299 -5.90 -7.52 7.30
CA TRP A 299 -5.80 -8.04 5.94
C TRP A 299 -5.97 -6.96 4.87
N GLU A 300 -6.72 -5.89 5.16
CA GLU A 300 -6.85 -4.75 4.26
C GLU A 300 -5.52 -4.02 4.11
N SER A 301 -4.82 -3.75 5.23
CA SER A 301 -3.49 -3.17 5.18
C SER A 301 -2.47 -4.11 4.55
N VAL A 302 -2.57 -5.44 4.71
CA VAL A 302 -1.73 -6.40 3.98
C VAL A 302 -1.95 -6.28 2.47
N SER A 303 -3.21 -6.22 2.03
CA SER A 303 -3.54 -6.02 0.62
C SER A 303 -3.00 -4.69 0.08
N LEU A 304 -3.16 -3.60 0.84
CA LEU A 304 -2.58 -2.29 0.51
C LEU A 304 -1.05 -2.34 0.48
N LEU A 305 -0.43 -3.10 1.38
CA LEU A 305 1.03 -3.22 1.45
C LEU A 305 1.56 -3.86 0.16
N LEU A 306 0.98 -4.98 -0.25
CA LEU A 306 1.33 -5.64 -1.51
C LEU A 306 1.08 -4.74 -2.73
N GLN A 307 0.08 -3.87 -2.65
CA GLN A 307 -0.28 -2.96 -3.74
C GLN A 307 0.66 -1.76 -3.88
N PHE A 308 0.93 -1.07 -2.78
CA PHE A 308 1.60 0.22 -2.81
C PHE A 308 3.10 0.12 -2.54
N SER A 309 3.53 -0.82 -1.69
CA SER A 309 4.92 -0.93 -1.28
C SER A 309 5.82 -1.32 -2.44
N ARG A 310 6.93 -0.59 -2.58
CA ARG A 310 7.92 -0.83 -3.63
C ARG A 310 8.96 -1.89 -3.25
N ASP A 311 9.14 -2.12 -1.96
CA ASP A 311 10.27 -2.86 -1.43
C ASP A 311 9.85 -3.73 -0.25
N ILE A 312 9.16 -4.83 -0.53
CA ILE A 312 8.80 -5.84 0.47
C ILE A 312 9.90 -6.91 0.48
N PRO A 313 10.61 -7.11 1.60
CA PRO A 313 11.61 -8.16 1.71
C PRO A 313 11.05 -9.52 1.30
N GLU A 314 11.82 -10.30 0.55
CA GLU A 314 11.40 -11.62 0.09
C GLU A 314 11.09 -12.56 1.25
N LYS A 315 11.80 -12.41 2.38
CA LYS A 315 11.49 -13.11 3.63
C LYS A 315 10.06 -12.85 4.12
N ASP A 316 9.59 -11.61 4.04
CA ASP A 316 8.25 -11.22 4.46
C ASP A 316 7.20 -11.73 3.47
N GLN A 317 7.53 -11.79 2.18
CA GLN A 317 6.67 -12.39 1.14
C GLN A 317 6.48 -13.89 1.37
N VAL A 318 7.57 -14.64 1.65
CA VAL A 318 7.49 -16.07 1.96
C VAL A 318 6.80 -16.33 3.30
N PHE A 319 7.02 -15.47 4.30
CA PHE A 319 6.29 -15.54 5.57
C PHE A 319 4.78 -15.40 5.37
N LEU A 320 4.34 -14.43 4.56
CA LEU A 320 2.94 -14.28 4.19
C LEU A 320 2.45 -15.58 3.53
N LEU A 321 3.16 -16.09 2.52
CA LEU A 321 2.79 -17.30 1.80
C LEU A 321 2.57 -18.52 2.72
N GLN A 322 3.52 -18.78 3.62
CA GLN A 322 3.42 -19.85 4.62
C GLN A 322 2.20 -19.64 5.53
N HIS A 323 1.96 -18.41 5.95
CA HIS A 323 0.83 -18.08 6.79
C HIS A 323 -0.51 -18.30 6.07
N LEU A 324 -0.64 -17.90 4.80
CA LEU A 324 -1.86 -18.15 4.00
C LEU A 324 -2.13 -19.65 3.85
N ILE A 325 -1.10 -20.46 3.59
CA ILE A 325 -1.22 -21.92 3.47
C ILE A 325 -1.59 -22.55 4.82
N MET A 326 -1.02 -22.07 5.92
CA MET A 326 -1.38 -22.53 7.26
C MET A 326 -2.86 -22.25 7.57
N LEU A 327 -3.36 -21.07 7.21
CA LEU A 327 -4.78 -20.73 7.36
C LEU A 327 -5.67 -21.65 6.51
N LEU A 328 -5.24 -21.95 5.28
CA LEU A 328 -5.94 -22.91 4.41
C LEU A 328 -6.04 -24.29 5.07
N LYS A 329 -4.93 -24.81 5.59
CA LYS A 329 -4.85 -26.15 6.20
C LYS A 329 -5.64 -26.29 7.49
N THR A 330 -5.58 -25.26 8.34
CA THR A 330 -6.22 -25.32 9.66
C THR A 330 -7.73 -25.12 9.60
N SER A 331 -8.29 -24.65 8.46
CA SER A 331 -9.69 -24.24 8.30
C SER A 331 -10.17 -23.21 9.35
N LYS A 332 -9.25 -22.69 10.16
CA LYS A 332 -9.50 -21.64 11.15
C LYS A 332 -9.33 -20.31 10.45
N VAL A 333 -10.40 -19.90 9.78
CA VAL A 333 -10.45 -18.56 9.18
C VAL A 333 -10.50 -17.54 10.31
N ASP A 334 -9.50 -16.66 10.34
CA ASP A 334 -9.46 -15.50 11.24
C ASP A 334 -10.74 -14.67 11.08
N GLU A 335 -11.37 -14.28 12.19
CA GLU A 335 -12.56 -13.41 12.19
C GLU A 335 -12.28 -12.08 11.48
N GLY A 336 -11.05 -11.55 11.62
CA GLY A 336 -10.62 -10.37 10.89
C GLY A 336 -10.67 -10.57 9.37
N PHE A 337 -10.35 -11.78 8.90
CA PHE A 337 -10.40 -12.12 7.48
C PHE A 337 -11.82 -12.33 6.97
N LYS A 338 -12.70 -13.01 7.74
CA LYS A 338 -14.12 -13.16 7.36
C LYS A 338 -14.74 -11.80 7.09
N LYS A 339 -14.51 -10.85 8.01
CA LYS A 339 -14.95 -9.46 7.86
C LYS A 339 -14.33 -8.78 6.64
N PHE A 340 -13.05 -9.03 6.34
CA PHE A 340 -12.40 -8.49 5.14
C PHE A 340 -13.05 -9.01 3.85
N ILE A 341 -13.37 -10.30 3.77
CA ILE A 341 -14.10 -10.87 2.63
C ILE A 341 -15.49 -10.26 2.51
N GLU A 342 -16.25 -10.17 3.61
CA GLU A 342 -17.62 -9.63 3.60
C GLU A 342 -17.67 -8.20 3.06
N ILE A 343 -16.62 -7.41 3.28
CA ILE A 343 -16.53 -6.01 2.81
C ILE A 343 -16.08 -5.92 1.35
N ASN A 344 -15.15 -6.79 0.92
CA ASN A 344 -14.44 -6.63 -0.35
C ASN A 344 -14.84 -7.63 -1.45
N GLY A 345 -15.59 -8.68 -1.11
CA GLY A 345 -16.02 -9.73 -2.03
C GLY A 345 -17.53 -9.79 -2.15
N ASP A 346 -18.02 -10.21 -3.32
CA ASP A 346 -19.39 -10.67 -3.46
C ASP A 346 -19.56 -11.90 -2.56
N ALA A 347 -20.29 -11.71 -1.45
CA ALA A 347 -20.44 -12.70 -0.38
C ALA A 347 -20.91 -14.09 -0.87
N SER A 348 -21.45 -14.18 -2.09
CA SER A 348 -21.92 -15.40 -2.73
C SER A 348 -20.83 -16.32 -3.28
N SER A 349 -19.59 -15.88 -3.52
CA SER A 349 -18.57 -16.70 -4.22
C SER A 349 -17.35 -17.13 -3.40
N LEU A 350 -17.20 -16.67 -2.15
CA LEU A 350 -15.95 -16.85 -1.37
C LEU A 350 -16.02 -17.83 -0.17
N SER A 351 -17.04 -18.69 -0.09
CA SER A 351 -17.28 -19.56 1.08
C SER A 351 -16.19 -20.62 1.38
N SER A 352 -15.19 -20.79 0.51
CA SER A 352 -14.07 -21.70 0.74
C SER A 352 -12.80 -20.96 1.17
N SER A 353 -12.09 -21.46 2.19
CA SER A 353 -10.75 -20.98 2.63
C SER A 353 -9.70 -20.92 1.52
N SER A 354 -9.91 -21.65 0.43
CA SER A 354 -9.14 -21.58 -0.82
C SER A 354 -9.15 -20.16 -1.44
N SER A 355 -10.21 -19.38 -1.20
CA SER A 355 -10.37 -18.02 -1.73
C SER A 355 -9.33 -17.04 -1.20
N LEU A 356 -8.82 -17.26 0.02
CA LEU A 356 -7.83 -16.39 0.64
C LEU A 356 -6.49 -16.43 -0.09
N LEU A 357 -5.98 -17.66 -0.29
CA LEU A 357 -4.73 -17.86 -1.01
C LEU A 357 -4.88 -17.40 -2.46
N GLN A 358 -6.01 -17.69 -3.10
CA GLN A 358 -6.31 -17.22 -4.46
C GLN A 358 -6.41 -15.69 -4.56
N TYR A 359 -6.84 -14.99 -3.52
CA TYR A 359 -6.89 -13.53 -3.50
C TYR A 359 -5.50 -12.88 -3.35
N PHE A 360 -4.68 -13.39 -2.43
CA PHE A 360 -3.40 -12.77 -2.10
C PHE A 360 -2.23 -13.25 -2.96
N LEU A 361 -2.25 -14.50 -3.44
CA LEU A 361 -1.14 -15.07 -4.21
C LEU A 361 -0.89 -14.31 -5.53
N PRO A 362 -1.91 -13.94 -6.34
CA PRO A 362 -1.69 -13.13 -7.54
C PRO A 362 -1.02 -11.79 -7.21
N LYS A 363 -1.47 -11.12 -6.13
CA LYS A 363 -0.86 -9.86 -5.68
C LYS A 363 0.58 -10.06 -5.25
N LEU A 364 0.88 -11.14 -4.52
CA LEU A 364 2.23 -11.49 -4.10
C LEU A 364 3.16 -11.73 -5.29
N MET A 365 2.67 -12.40 -6.34
CA MET A 365 3.46 -12.68 -7.53
C MET A 365 3.81 -11.41 -8.33
N LEU A 366 3.00 -10.35 -8.21
CA LEU A 366 3.24 -9.05 -8.83
C LEU A 366 4.20 -8.15 -8.01
N VAL A 367 4.53 -8.52 -6.77
CA VAL A 367 5.47 -7.76 -5.95
C VAL A 367 6.88 -7.87 -6.54
N LYS A 368 7.58 -6.73 -6.59
CA LYS A 368 8.97 -6.68 -7.04
C LYS A 368 9.85 -7.55 -6.13
N ARG A 369 10.71 -8.37 -6.73
CA ARG A 369 11.55 -9.34 -6.02
C ARG A 369 12.91 -9.50 -6.69
N GLN A 370 13.94 -9.76 -5.89
CA GLN A 370 15.24 -10.24 -6.35
C GLN A 370 15.20 -11.77 -6.44
N LYS A 371 15.38 -12.32 -7.66
CA LYS A 371 15.23 -13.77 -7.93
C LYS A 371 16.05 -14.64 -6.96
N ASN A 372 17.32 -14.29 -6.74
CA ASN A 372 18.22 -15.05 -5.88
C ASN A 372 17.79 -15.05 -4.41
N LEU A 373 17.36 -13.89 -3.88
CA LEU A 373 16.88 -13.80 -2.50
C LEU A 373 15.55 -14.54 -2.33
N MET A 374 14.65 -14.41 -3.31
CA MET A 374 13.39 -15.12 -3.31
C MET A 374 13.62 -16.64 -3.30
N GLN A 375 14.48 -17.17 -4.17
CA GLN A 375 14.83 -18.60 -4.19
C GLN A 375 15.38 -19.07 -2.83
N LEU A 376 16.27 -18.29 -2.20
CA LEU A 376 16.81 -18.61 -0.88
C LEU A 376 15.71 -18.72 0.18
N HIS A 377 14.74 -17.80 0.17
CA HIS A 377 13.64 -17.82 1.13
C HIS A 377 12.60 -18.89 0.81
N LEU A 378 12.31 -19.13 -0.47
CA LEU A 378 11.38 -20.19 -0.90
C LEU A 378 11.84 -21.57 -0.44
N LYS A 379 13.15 -21.82 -0.31
CA LYS A 379 13.68 -23.08 0.26
C LYS A 379 13.19 -23.39 1.69
N GLN A 380 12.62 -22.41 2.39
CA GLN A 380 12.03 -22.59 3.72
C GLN A 380 10.63 -23.22 3.67
N LEU A 381 10.02 -23.32 2.49
CA LEU A 381 8.74 -23.99 2.29
C LEU A 381 8.88 -25.49 2.52
N LYS A 382 7.89 -26.06 3.20
CA LYS A 382 7.78 -27.51 3.37
C LYS A 382 7.16 -28.17 2.14
N VAL A 383 7.34 -29.47 2.01
CA VAL A 383 6.81 -30.29 0.90
C VAL A 383 5.30 -30.10 0.73
N ASP A 384 4.56 -30.14 1.83
CA ASP A 384 3.11 -29.96 1.87
C ASP A 384 2.66 -28.51 1.58
N GLU A 385 3.52 -27.53 1.79
CA GLU A 385 3.27 -26.12 1.41
C GLU A 385 3.53 -25.92 -0.08
N LEU A 386 4.60 -26.51 -0.59
CA LEU A 386 4.98 -26.48 -1.99
C LEU A 386 3.91 -27.13 -2.88
N LEU A 387 3.34 -28.26 -2.47
CA LEU A 387 2.28 -28.97 -3.21
C LEU A 387 1.05 -28.08 -3.42
N VAL A 388 0.61 -27.37 -2.38
CA VAL A 388 -0.54 -26.44 -2.46
C VAL A 388 -0.28 -25.34 -3.49
N LEU A 389 0.92 -24.76 -3.49
CA LEU A 389 1.27 -23.68 -4.42
C LEU A 389 1.39 -24.17 -5.86
N PHE A 390 1.94 -25.35 -6.05
CA PHE A 390 2.09 -25.97 -7.35
C PHE A 390 0.73 -26.29 -7.96
N GLU A 391 -0.18 -26.90 -7.19
CA GLU A 391 -1.54 -27.22 -7.64
C GLU A 391 -2.36 -25.99 -8.01
N ILE A 392 -2.29 -24.91 -7.23
CA ILE A 392 -2.99 -23.65 -7.55
C ILE A 392 -2.43 -23.07 -8.86
N SER A 393 -1.11 -23.07 -9.02
CA SER A 393 -0.46 -22.55 -10.21
C SER A 393 -0.83 -23.36 -11.45
N CYS A 394 -0.82 -24.69 -11.37
CA CYS A 394 -1.27 -25.58 -12.44
C CYS A 394 -2.75 -25.36 -12.77
N THR A 395 -3.60 -25.10 -11.76
CA THR A 395 -5.04 -24.82 -11.97
C THR A 395 -5.27 -23.53 -12.73
N TRP A 396 -4.48 -22.50 -12.48
CA TRP A 396 -4.51 -21.30 -13.30
C TRP A 396 -4.04 -21.56 -14.73
N LEU A 397 -2.95 -22.30 -14.91
CA LEU A 397 -2.44 -22.66 -16.24
C LEU A 397 -3.48 -23.42 -17.07
N ASP A 398 -4.17 -24.39 -16.47
CA ASP A 398 -5.25 -25.12 -17.16
C ASP A 398 -6.37 -24.17 -17.59
N GLY A 399 -6.76 -23.23 -16.73
CA GLY A 399 -7.78 -22.23 -17.08
C GLY A 399 -7.36 -21.33 -18.26
N TYR A 400 -6.05 -21.07 -18.40
CA TYR A 400 -5.50 -20.37 -19.56
C TYR A 400 -5.48 -21.24 -20.82
N ILE A 401 -5.18 -22.54 -20.73
CA ILE A 401 -5.13 -23.43 -21.89
C ILE A 401 -6.54 -23.78 -22.40
N ASN A 402 -7.47 -23.98 -21.49
CA ASN A 402 -8.84 -24.39 -21.80
C ASN A 402 -9.74 -23.24 -22.26
N GLY A 403 -9.22 -22.01 -22.39
CA GLY A 403 -10.04 -20.88 -22.85
C GLY A 403 -10.83 -20.16 -21.76
N SER A 404 -10.93 -20.69 -20.53
CA SER A 404 -11.80 -20.11 -19.50
C SER A 404 -11.33 -18.74 -19.02
N ASN A 405 -10.02 -18.47 -19.06
CA ASN A 405 -9.42 -17.21 -18.59
C ASN A 405 -8.94 -16.28 -19.73
N LEU A 406 -9.05 -16.72 -20.99
CA LEU A 406 -8.47 -16.03 -22.16
C LEU A 406 -9.18 -14.71 -22.53
N ASN A 407 -10.43 -14.52 -22.09
CA ASN A 407 -11.19 -13.30 -22.39
C ASN A 407 -10.66 -12.04 -21.68
N ASN A 408 -9.86 -12.20 -20.61
CA ASN A 408 -9.35 -11.06 -19.83
C ASN A 408 -7.96 -10.58 -20.27
N ASP A 409 -7.13 -11.44 -20.87
CA ASP A 409 -5.72 -11.13 -21.14
C ASP A 409 -5.45 -10.69 -22.60
N LEU A 410 -6.33 -11.00 -23.56
CA LEU A 410 -6.06 -10.74 -24.98
C LEU A 410 -6.62 -9.41 -25.51
N SER A 411 -7.61 -8.80 -24.84
CA SER A 411 -8.17 -7.53 -25.29
C SER A 411 -7.37 -6.31 -24.86
N ASP A 412 -6.43 -6.47 -23.92
CA ASP A 412 -5.60 -5.37 -23.39
C ASP A 412 -4.16 -5.43 -23.93
N SER A 413 -4.02 -5.79 -25.21
CA SER A 413 -2.78 -5.71 -26.02
C SER A 413 -2.24 -4.28 -26.19
N GLY A 414 -2.72 -3.32 -25.39
CA GLY A 414 -2.02 -2.06 -25.17
C GLY A 414 -0.75 -2.36 -24.36
N MET A 415 0.34 -2.64 -25.08
CA MET A 415 1.71 -2.85 -24.60
C MET A 415 2.00 -2.16 -23.25
N PHE A 416 1.83 -2.91 -22.15
CA PHE A 416 2.56 -2.65 -20.93
C PHE A 416 3.99 -3.13 -21.17
N ASP A 417 4.75 -2.29 -21.86
CA ASP A 417 6.20 -2.36 -21.99
C ASP A 417 6.78 -2.69 -20.60
N GLU A 418 7.36 -3.88 -20.39
CA GLU A 418 7.98 -4.25 -19.10
C GLU A 418 9.11 -3.27 -18.71
N ASN A 419 9.61 -2.51 -19.68
CA ASN A 419 10.59 -1.44 -19.50
C ASN A 419 9.99 -0.05 -19.29
N ARG A 420 8.67 0.14 -19.45
CA ARG A 420 8.00 1.28 -18.82
C ARG A 420 8.00 0.99 -17.33
N THR A 421 9.08 1.39 -16.67
CA THR A 421 9.07 1.71 -15.25
C THR A 421 7.75 2.41 -15.00
N ILE A 422 6.84 1.76 -14.27
CA ILE A 422 5.55 2.32 -13.88
C ILE A 422 5.90 3.51 -12.98
N LYS A 423 6.20 4.64 -13.62
CA LYS A 423 6.64 5.88 -12.97
C LYS A 423 5.45 6.51 -12.24
N ASP A 424 4.24 6.20 -12.70
CA ASP A 424 3.01 6.76 -12.17
C ASP A 424 2.31 5.80 -11.22
N SER A 425 2.14 6.28 -9.98
CA SER A 425 1.34 5.62 -8.94
C SER A 425 -0.14 5.43 -9.33
N SER A 426 -0.61 6.23 -10.30
CA SER A 426 -1.98 6.21 -10.83
C SER A 426 -2.31 4.88 -11.51
N ASP A 427 -1.46 4.37 -12.41
CA ASP A 427 -1.73 3.13 -13.15
C ASP A 427 -1.65 1.89 -12.26
N ARG A 428 -0.73 1.89 -11.29
CA ARG A 428 -0.66 0.82 -10.27
C ARG A 428 -1.95 0.70 -9.47
N SER A 429 -2.58 1.82 -9.14
CA SER A 429 -3.83 1.81 -8.38
C SER A 429 -4.97 1.17 -9.17
N LYS A 430 -5.07 1.42 -10.48
CA LYS A 430 -6.10 0.84 -11.36
C LYS A 430 -5.87 -0.65 -11.62
N ILE A 431 -4.63 -1.04 -11.93
CA ILE A 431 -4.27 -2.44 -12.21
C ILE A 431 -4.51 -3.33 -10.98
N MET A 432 -4.26 -2.82 -9.77
CA MET A 432 -4.42 -3.59 -8.54
C MET A 432 -5.78 -3.42 -7.85
N GLN A 433 -6.63 -2.49 -8.31
CA GLN A 433 -8.04 -2.40 -7.90
C GLN A 433 -8.93 -3.42 -8.61
N LEU A 434 -8.51 -3.89 -9.80
CA LEU A 434 -9.16 -5.04 -10.41
C LEU A 434 -8.93 -6.24 -9.48
N GLN A 435 -10.01 -6.89 -9.06
CA GLN A 435 -9.96 -8.20 -8.41
C GLN A 435 -9.34 -9.17 -9.42
N ILE A 436 -8.02 -9.30 -9.42
CA ILE A 436 -7.30 -10.23 -10.27
C ILE A 436 -7.61 -11.62 -9.73
N SER A 437 -8.56 -12.32 -10.37
CA SER A 437 -8.93 -13.69 -10.03
C SER A 437 -7.85 -14.70 -10.39
N ALA A 438 -7.04 -14.40 -11.42
CA ALA A 438 -5.88 -15.18 -11.83
C ALA A 438 -4.74 -14.25 -12.28
N PRO A 439 -3.48 -14.53 -11.89
CA PRO A 439 -2.33 -13.75 -12.37
C PRO A 439 -2.11 -14.00 -13.85
N ARG A 440 -1.46 -13.04 -14.53
CA ARG A 440 -1.07 -13.19 -15.95
C ARG A 440 -0.29 -14.48 -16.17
N PHE A 441 -0.47 -15.08 -17.34
CA PHE A 441 0.21 -16.31 -17.73
C PHE A 441 1.73 -16.26 -17.51
N SER A 442 2.40 -15.19 -17.95
CA SER A 442 3.84 -15.01 -17.78
C SER A 442 4.25 -14.99 -16.30
N THR A 443 3.49 -14.26 -15.47
CA THR A 443 3.71 -14.18 -14.02
C THR A 443 3.58 -15.54 -13.34
N ILE A 444 2.66 -16.39 -13.79
CA ILE A 444 2.52 -17.77 -13.30
C ILE A 444 3.76 -18.60 -13.64
N ILE A 445 4.20 -18.57 -14.90
CA ILE A 445 5.38 -19.30 -15.35
C ILE A 445 6.63 -18.84 -14.59
N GLU A 446 6.84 -17.54 -14.45
CA GLU A 446 7.99 -17.01 -13.68
C GLU A 446 7.99 -17.50 -12.23
N PHE A 447 6.82 -17.54 -11.58
CA PHE A 447 6.71 -18.02 -10.22
C PHE A 447 6.97 -19.53 -10.12
N LEU A 448 6.43 -20.32 -11.05
CA LEU A 448 6.68 -21.76 -11.13
C LEU A 448 8.16 -22.05 -11.36
N THR A 449 8.82 -21.33 -12.27
CA THR A 449 10.28 -21.46 -12.47
C THR A 449 11.04 -21.17 -11.18
N LEU A 450 10.66 -20.13 -10.41
CA LEU A 450 11.29 -19.85 -9.11
C LEU A 450 11.08 -20.98 -8.09
N LEU A 451 9.89 -21.60 -8.06
CA LEU A 451 9.61 -22.74 -7.19
C LEU A 451 10.44 -23.97 -7.60
N ILE A 452 10.51 -24.26 -8.90
CA ILE A 452 11.28 -25.37 -9.44
C ILE A 452 12.76 -25.17 -9.17
N ASP A 453 13.31 -23.99 -9.44
CA ASP A 453 14.72 -23.68 -9.16
C ASP A 453 15.05 -23.82 -7.65
N ALA A 454 14.13 -23.42 -6.77
CA ALA A 454 14.34 -23.50 -5.33
C ALA A 454 14.25 -24.95 -4.80
N HIS A 455 13.38 -25.77 -5.37
CA HIS A 455 12.99 -27.09 -4.85
C HIS A 455 13.17 -28.25 -5.82
N PHE A 456 14.00 -28.11 -6.85
CA PHE A 456 14.16 -29.08 -7.94
C PHE A 456 14.26 -30.53 -7.43
N LEU A 457 15.20 -30.79 -6.50
CA LEU A 457 15.40 -32.13 -5.97
C LEU A 457 14.17 -32.67 -5.21
N THR A 458 13.52 -31.82 -4.42
CA THR A 458 12.31 -32.19 -3.67
C THR A 458 11.17 -32.57 -4.61
N LEU A 459 10.99 -31.82 -5.69
CA LEU A 459 9.93 -32.04 -6.68
C LEU A 459 10.10 -33.38 -7.41
N ILE A 460 11.34 -33.78 -7.68
CA ILE A 460 11.63 -35.04 -8.39
C ILE A 460 11.44 -36.25 -7.48
N LEU A 461 11.99 -36.16 -6.27
CA LEU A 461 12.04 -37.29 -5.35
C LEU A 461 10.70 -37.55 -4.66
N THR A 462 9.73 -36.64 -4.76
CA THR A 462 8.45 -36.76 -4.07
C THR A 462 7.33 -37.08 -5.07
N ASN A 463 6.82 -38.30 -5.00
CA ASN A 463 5.81 -38.81 -5.95
C ASN A 463 4.54 -37.96 -6.03
N ASP A 464 4.17 -37.27 -4.96
CA ASP A 464 2.98 -36.39 -4.93
C ASP A 464 3.03 -35.25 -5.95
N PHE A 465 4.23 -34.86 -6.42
CA PHE A 465 4.39 -33.82 -7.44
C PHE A 465 4.35 -34.35 -8.87
N HIS A 466 4.47 -35.66 -9.09
CA HIS A 466 4.64 -36.24 -10.41
C HIS A 466 3.45 -35.95 -11.33
N SER A 467 2.22 -36.08 -10.84
CA SER A 467 1.02 -35.72 -11.60
C SER A 467 0.98 -34.25 -11.97
N SER A 468 1.38 -33.37 -11.06
CA SER A 468 1.38 -31.92 -11.29
C SER A 468 2.50 -31.51 -12.25
N LEU A 469 3.66 -32.17 -12.20
CA LEU A 469 4.77 -32.00 -13.15
C LEU A 469 4.39 -32.47 -14.56
N GLN A 470 3.77 -33.64 -14.70
CA GLN A 470 3.25 -34.13 -15.98
C GLN A 470 2.20 -33.19 -16.56
N ARG A 471 1.31 -32.67 -15.71
CA ARG A 471 0.32 -31.66 -16.09
C ARG A 471 0.98 -30.37 -16.57
N LEU A 472 2.01 -29.87 -15.86
CA LEU A 472 2.78 -28.71 -16.29
C LEU A 472 3.48 -28.95 -17.63
N LEU A 473 4.11 -30.12 -17.82
CA LEU A 473 4.74 -30.51 -19.08
C LEU A 473 3.73 -30.49 -20.23
N SER A 474 2.58 -31.14 -20.06
CA SER A 474 1.47 -31.12 -21.03
C SER A 474 1.02 -29.70 -21.36
N CYS A 475 0.87 -28.85 -20.34
CA CYS A 475 0.54 -27.45 -20.51
C CYS A 475 1.55 -26.70 -21.39
N THR A 476 2.84 -26.85 -21.11
CA THR A 476 3.90 -26.20 -21.89
C THR A 476 3.99 -26.74 -23.32
N ASN A 477 3.76 -28.03 -23.53
CA ASN A 477 3.72 -28.63 -24.86
C ASN A 477 2.57 -28.09 -25.70
N THR A 478 1.35 -28.01 -25.15
CA THR A 478 0.19 -27.42 -25.84
C THR A 478 0.45 -25.96 -26.21
N LEU A 479 1.09 -25.19 -25.32
CA LEU A 479 1.45 -23.80 -25.60
C LEU A 479 2.48 -23.68 -26.73
N MET A 480 3.54 -24.50 -26.70
CA MET A 480 4.54 -24.53 -27.78
C MET A 480 3.90 -24.90 -29.13
N GLN A 481 3.00 -25.89 -29.15
CA GLN A 481 2.27 -26.27 -30.35
C GLN A 481 1.36 -25.15 -30.85
N SER A 482 0.64 -24.47 -29.95
CA SER A 482 -0.22 -23.34 -30.31
C SER A 482 0.58 -22.17 -30.91
N LYS A 483 1.77 -21.88 -30.36
CA LYS A 483 2.69 -20.85 -30.89
C LYS A 483 3.18 -21.24 -32.29
N LYS A 484 3.58 -22.49 -32.49
CA LYS A 484 4.00 -23.02 -33.80
C LYS A 484 2.87 -22.91 -34.84
N GLN A 485 1.64 -23.26 -34.47
CA GLN A 485 0.48 -23.13 -35.36
C GLN A 485 0.16 -21.68 -35.72
N ARG A 486 0.30 -20.73 -34.78
CA ARG A 486 0.13 -19.29 -35.05
C ARG A 486 1.20 -18.74 -35.98
N LEU A 487 2.46 -19.14 -35.79
CA LEU A 487 3.56 -18.76 -36.68
C LEU A 487 3.31 -19.26 -38.11
N ASN A 488 2.93 -20.53 -38.27
CA ASN A 488 2.60 -21.10 -39.59
C ASN A 488 1.39 -20.41 -40.26
N LYS A 489 0.42 -19.87 -39.49
CA LYS A 489 -0.72 -19.12 -40.03
C LYS A 489 -0.35 -17.68 -40.43
N ASN A 490 0.53 -17.03 -39.66
CA ASN A 490 0.90 -15.64 -39.85
C ASN A 490 2.07 -15.42 -40.83
N GLU A 491 2.70 -16.49 -41.35
CA GLU A 491 3.67 -16.39 -42.47
C GLU A 491 3.05 -15.82 -43.76
N THR A 492 1.72 -15.65 -43.84
CA THR A 492 1.07 -14.93 -44.94
C THR A 492 0.83 -13.44 -44.66
N ASN A 493 0.93 -12.94 -43.43
CA ASN A 493 0.78 -11.52 -43.10
C ASN A 493 1.50 -11.14 -41.77
N ALA A 494 2.66 -10.46 -41.88
CA ALA A 494 3.37 -9.68 -40.86
C ALA A 494 3.92 -10.40 -39.59
N VAL A 495 5.24 -10.59 -39.59
CA VAL A 495 6.08 -11.28 -38.57
C VAL A 495 6.69 -10.30 -37.55
N THR A 496 5.90 -9.52 -36.80
CA THR A 496 6.51 -8.53 -35.86
C THR A 496 5.96 -8.48 -34.45
N ILE A 497 5.02 -9.34 -34.03
CA ILE A 497 4.28 -9.10 -32.76
C ILE A 497 4.48 -10.19 -31.68
N LEU A 498 5.24 -11.27 -31.89
CA LEU A 498 5.23 -12.43 -30.97
C LEU A 498 6.57 -12.86 -30.34
N GLU A 499 7.63 -12.05 -30.47
CA GLU A 499 8.93 -12.34 -29.81
C GLU A 499 8.98 -11.96 -28.33
N ASP A 500 8.04 -11.16 -27.80
CA ASP A 500 8.13 -10.59 -26.44
C ASP A 500 7.65 -11.47 -25.28
N GLN A 501 7.22 -12.72 -25.51
CA GLN A 501 6.96 -13.63 -24.39
C GLN A 501 8.24 -14.38 -24.01
N HIS A 502 9.00 -13.78 -23.08
CA HIS A 502 10.17 -14.33 -22.39
C HIS A 502 9.81 -15.57 -21.53
N VAL A 503 9.45 -16.69 -22.17
CA VAL A 503 9.63 -17.99 -21.50
C VAL A 503 11.12 -18.33 -21.60
N PRO A 504 11.86 -18.42 -20.49
CA PRO A 504 13.28 -18.70 -20.56
C PRO A 504 13.53 -20.06 -21.22
N LYS A 505 14.44 -20.11 -22.21
CA LYS A 505 14.76 -21.36 -22.93
C LYS A 505 15.09 -22.52 -21.99
N TYR A 506 15.80 -22.23 -20.88
CA TYR A 506 16.17 -23.25 -19.89
C TYR A 506 14.97 -23.89 -19.19
N SER A 507 13.86 -23.17 -19.01
CA SER A 507 12.67 -23.73 -18.36
C SER A 507 12.02 -24.80 -19.25
N ILE A 508 12.09 -24.61 -20.57
CA ILE A 508 11.61 -25.60 -21.56
C ILE A 508 12.57 -26.79 -21.63
N GLU A 509 13.88 -26.53 -21.65
CA GLU A 509 14.90 -27.59 -21.63
C GLU A 509 14.76 -28.48 -20.38
N MET A 510 14.56 -27.87 -19.21
CA MET A 510 14.37 -28.58 -17.94
C MET A 510 13.12 -29.46 -17.96
N LEU A 511 12.02 -28.98 -18.55
CA LEU A 511 10.80 -29.77 -18.71
C LEU A 511 10.96 -30.94 -19.68
N ARG A 512 11.82 -30.83 -20.70
CA ARG A 512 12.13 -31.95 -21.61
C ARG A 512 12.98 -33.02 -20.93
N VAL A 513 13.94 -32.63 -20.10
CA VAL A 513 14.74 -33.59 -19.30
C VAL A 513 13.85 -34.45 -18.42
N PHE A 514 12.72 -33.91 -17.93
CA PHE A 514 11.74 -34.71 -17.19
C PHE A 514 11.04 -35.77 -18.03
N ASP A 515 10.72 -35.48 -19.28
CA ASP A 515 10.07 -36.43 -20.21
C ASP A 515 11.01 -37.61 -20.51
N ASP A 516 12.29 -37.31 -20.79
CA ASP A 516 13.30 -38.32 -21.12
C ASP A 516 13.67 -39.21 -19.91
N ALA A 517 13.72 -38.65 -18.70
CA ALA A 517 14.01 -39.40 -17.48
C ALA A 517 12.84 -40.31 -17.05
N TRP A 518 11.60 -39.90 -17.35
CA TRP A 518 10.39 -40.64 -16.99
C TRP A 518 10.12 -41.84 -17.90
N LEU A 519 10.41 -41.71 -19.19
CA LEU A 519 10.27 -42.82 -20.15
C LEU A 519 11.19 -44.02 -19.85
N MET A 520 12.10 -43.89 -18.86
CA MET A 520 13.00 -44.95 -18.42
C MET A 520 12.45 -45.80 -17.26
N GLU A 521 11.44 -45.34 -16.50
CA GLU A 521 10.90 -46.12 -15.36
C GLU A 521 9.82 -47.13 -15.78
N ASP A 522 9.14 -46.93 -16.91
CA ASP A 522 8.13 -47.87 -17.44
C ASP A 522 8.73 -48.98 -18.35
N SER A 523 10.06 -48.98 -18.55
CA SER A 523 10.73 -50.10 -19.22
C SER A 523 11.24 -51.09 -18.18
N ASP A 524 10.50 -52.17 -17.95
CA ASP A 524 10.89 -53.34 -17.12
C ASP A 524 12.14 -54.09 -17.65
N ASP A 525 12.94 -53.50 -18.54
CA ASP A 525 14.14 -54.11 -19.07
C ASP A 525 15.30 -53.95 -18.07
N GLU A 526 15.55 -55.01 -17.30
CA GLU A 526 16.58 -55.20 -16.26
C GLU A 526 18.05 -55.06 -16.72
N ASN A 527 18.38 -54.20 -17.68
CA ASN A 527 19.74 -54.11 -18.22
C ASN A 527 20.29 -52.69 -18.27
N TRP A 528 20.48 -52.09 -17.10
CA TRP A 528 21.04 -50.74 -16.97
C TRP A 528 22.49 -50.76 -16.46
N ASN A 529 23.41 -50.75 -17.41
CA ASN A 529 24.81 -50.41 -17.19
C ASN A 529 25.16 -49.19 -18.05
N VAL A 530 24.64 -48.01 -17.67
CA VAL A 530 24.96 -46.74 -18.31
C VAL A 530 25.64 -45.84 -17.29
N ASN A 531 26.95 -45.64 -17.49
CA ASN A 531 27.75 -44.66 -16.78
C ASN A 531 27.27 -43.25 -17.15
N TYR A 532 26.73 -42.51 -16.19
CA TYR A 532 26.52 -41.06 -16.32
C TYR A 532 27.80 -40.31 -15.95
N ARG A 533 28.21 -39.39 -16.85
CA ARG A 533 29.22 -38.37 -16.62
C ARG A 533 28.64 -37.01 -17.00
#